data_AF-A0A0H2M781-F1
#
_entry.id   AF-A0A0H2M781-F1
#
_cell.length_a   1.000
_cell.length_b   1.000
_cell.length_c   1.000
_cell.angle_alpha   90.00
_cell.angle_beta   90.00
_cell.angle_gamma   90.00
#
_symmetry.space_group_name_H-M   'P 1'
#
loop_
_entity.id
_entity.type
_entity.pdbx_description
1 polymer ?
#
loop_
_entity_poly.entity_id
_entity_poly.type
_entity_poly.pdbx_seq_one_letter_code
_entity_poly.pdbx_strand_id
1 'polypeptide(L)'
;MRFVAYIDTVLETWPEECLNCGSNRFKLMSPEHGVWGLGRFRCLNCRHMRSRLTGSPLMQLKSPDLWSSAASLWLHGWNAGDISKRFGLSNNCLLLDWLPRFSEVMAEREPALWHWWHAYHDLLEPSLPVHIAAPADEALAALRRMLTQPVERCVACGSIKGRRRISNRTPTQGCVFECGICGHSTRSVAGTPFDGLKSRHLLPDFLTLRLQGGTHSDCMRQLGITVPSLSAKWEPAMLRWLGQQWPVLSQWIAWRTQCRRSQVVRQVRANTHPRQPCMARPNAATAHQGTPVTWPQYEK
;
A
#
# COMPACT_ATOMS: atom_id res chain seq x y z
N MET A 1 -2.20 1.52 15.22
CA MET A 1 -3.49 1.09 14.63
C MET A 1 -4.17 0.15 15.61
N ARG A 2 -5.44 0.37 15.96
CA ARG A 2 -6.11 -0.39 17.02
C ARG A 2 -6.40 -1.83 16.60
N PHE A 3 -6.44 -2.14 15.31
CA PHE A 3 -6.73 -3.46 14.74
C PHE A 3 -5.55 -4.41 14.92
N VAL A 4 -4.35 -4.00 14.52
CA VAL A 4 -3.13 -4.81 14.74
C VAL A 4 -2.90 -5.00 16.24
N ALA A 5 -3.05 -3.92 17.03
CA ALA A 5 -2.97 -4.02 18.48
C ALA A 5 -4.07 -4.93 19.06
N TYR A 6 -5.28 -4.92 18.48
CA TYR A 6 -6.35 -5.83 18.86
C TYR A 6 -5.95 -7.29 18.64
N ILE A 7 -5.35 -7.62 17.49
CA ILE A 7 -4.85 -8.97 17.23
C ILE A 7 -3.84 -9.40 18.30
N ASP A 8 -2.93 -8.53 18.71
CA ASP A 8 -2.00 -8.87 19.81
C ASP A 8 -2.74 -9.05 21.14
N THR A 9 -3.61 -8.11 21.51
CA THR A 9 -4.31 -8.14 22.80
C THR A 9 -5.29 -9.31 22.94
N VAL A 10 -5.95 -9.75 21.86
CA VAL A 10 -6.92 -10.86 21.91
C VAL A 10 -6.22 -12.22 22.13
N LEU A 11 -4.93 -12.29 21.79
CA LEU A 11 -4.10 -13.46 22.08
C LEU A 11 -3.69 -13.53 23.55
N GLU A 12 -3.68 -12.40 24.27
CA GLU A 12 -3.23 -12.29 25.67
C GLU A 12 -4.39 -12.23 26.68
N THR A 13 -5.57 -11.79 26.26
CA THR A 13 -6.70 -11.52 27.17
C THR A 13 -7.40 -12.79 27.67
N TRP A 14 -7.81 -12.74 28.95
CA TRP A 14 -8.66 -13.76 29.54
C TRP A 14 -10.13 -13.54 29.16
N PRO A 15 -10.94 -14.60 29.02
CA PRO A 15 -12.38 -14.44 28.84
C PRO A 15 -13.00 -13.73 30.05
N GLU A 16 -13.73 -12.64 29.83
CA GLU A 16 -14.39 -11.89 30.90
C GLU A 16 -15.61 -12.64 31.44
N GLU A 17 -16.40 -13.24 30.55
CA GLU A 17 -17.61 -13.98 30.92
C GLU A 17 -17.84 -15.21 30.04
N CYS A 18 -18.54 -16.19 30.59
CA CYS A 18 -18.87 -17.40 29.86
C CYS A 18 -20.06 -17.14 28.94
N LEU A 19 -19.85 -17.19 27.62
CA LEU A 19 -20.91 -17.05 26.61
C LEU A 19 -22.10 -18.01 26.75
N ASN A 20 -22.02 -19.03 27.62
CA ASN A 20 -23.12 -19.97 27.86
C ASN A 20 -23.92 -19.68 29.14
N CYS A 21 -23.31 -19.05 30.15
CA CYS A 21 -23.97 -18.88 31.46
C CYS A 21 -23.60 -17.57 32.20
N GLY A 22 -22.89 -16.65 31.56
CA GLY A 22 -22.48 -15.34 32.12
C GLY A 22 -21.47 -15.40 33.27
N SER A 23 -20.98 -16.58 33.66
CA SER A 23 -20.04 -16.70 34.78
C SER A 23 -18.63 -16.26 34.38
N ASN A 24 -17.97 -15.49 35.24
CA ASN A 24 -16.56 -15.07 35.10
C ASN A 24 -15.56 -16.05 35.76
N ARG A 25 -16.02 -17.20 36.25
CA ARG A 25 -15.17 -18.17 36.96
C ARG A 25 -14.61 -19.19 35.97
N PHE A 26 -13.31 -19.10 35.71
CA PHE A 26 -12.62 -19.96 34.74
C PHE A 26 -11.45 -20.72 35.37
N LYS A 27 -11.18 -21.90 34.82
CA LYS A 27 -9.95 -22.65 35.06
C LYS A 27 -9.21 -22.83 33.74
N LEU A 28 -7.93 -22.46 33.71
CA LEU A 28 -7.05 -22.76 32.59
C LEU A 28 -6.75 -24.28 32.57
N MET A 29 -7.07 -24.94 31.47
CA MET A 29 -6.98 -26.41 31.32
C MET A 29 -5.73 -26.86 30.58
N SER A 30 -5.10 -25.98 29.80
CA SER A 30 -3.84 -26.29 29.09
C SER A 30 -2.91 -25.08 29.15
N PRO A 31 -1.62 -25.27 29.47
CA PRO A 31 -0.65 -24.19 29.45
C PRO A 31 -0.49 -23.60 28.05
N GLU A 32 -0.05 -22.35 27.99
CA GLU A 32 0.11 -21.52 26.79
C GLU A 32 1.14 -22.05 25.76
N HIS A 33 1.73 -23.22 26.00
CA HIS A 33 2.79 -23.82 25.17
C HIS A 33 2.34 -24.97 24.27
N GLY A 34 1.03 -25.19 24.11
CA GLY A 34 0.51 -26.15 23.13
C GLY A 34 0.70 -25.68 21.68
N VAL A 35 0.58 -26.59 20.70
CA VAL A 35 0.76 -26.42 19.23
C VAL A 35 0.07 -25.20 18.60
N TRP A 36 -0.85 -24.54 19.31
CA TRP A 36 -1.60 -23.38 18.87
C TRP A 36 -1.43 -22.12 19.73
N GLY A 37 -0.63 -22.14 20.80
CA GLY A 37 -0.37 -20.98 21.69
C GLY A 37 -1.58 -20.40 22.44
N LEU A 38 -2.79 -20.92 22.18
CA LEU A 38 -4.05 -20.38 22.70
C LEU A 38 -4.55 -21.23 23.86
N GLY A 39 -4.45 -20.69 25.09
CA GLY A 39 -4.97 -21.33 26.29
C GLY A 39 -6.44 -21.75 26.15
N ARG A 40 -6.78 -22.94 26.67
CA ARG A 40 -8.17 -23.42 26.78
C ARG A 40 -8.67 -23.20 28.21
N PHE A 41 -9.83 -22.59 28.33
CA PHE A 41 -10.49 -22.26 29.58
C PHE A 41 -11.73 -23.11 29.76
N ARG A 42 -11.95 -23.60 30.97
CA ARG A 42 -13.18 -24.27 31.36
C ARG A 42 -13.95 -23.37 32.32
N CYS A 43 -15.21 -23.07 32.00
CA CYS A 43 -16.10 -22.39 32.93
C CYS A 43 -16.34 -23.30 34.15
N LEU A 44 -16.15 -22.79 35.36
CA LEU A 44 -16.35 -23.57 36.58
C LEU A 44 -17.83 -23.83 36.90
N ASN A 45 -18.74 -23.02 36.34
CA ASN A 45 -20.18 -23.17 36.54
C ASN A 45 -20.78 -24.18 35.57
N CYS A 46 -20.80 -23.85 34.26
CA CYS A 46 -21.43 -24.71 33.24
C CYS A 46 -20.50 -25.77 32.63
N ARG A 47 -19.23 -25.81 33.06
CA ARG A 47 -18.21 -26.79 32.63
C ARG A 47 -17.84 -26.78 31.13
N HIS A 48 -18.41 -25.89 30.32
CA HIS A 48 -18.04 -25.73 28.91
C HIS A 48 -16.60 -25.25 28.73
N MET A 49 -15.92 -25.80 27.72
CA MET A 49 -14.59 -25.35 27.29
C MET A 49 -14.69 -24.27 26.23
N ARG A 50 -13.80 -23.28 26.31
CA ARG A 50 -13.68 -22.15 25.40
C ARG A 50 -12.19 -21.81 25.23
N SER A 51 -11.82 -21.22 24.10
CA SER A 51 -10.52 -20.53 23.92
C SER A 51 -10.70 -19.01 24.04
N ARG A 52 -9.59 -18.26 24.14
CA ARG A 52 -9.58 -16.78 24.08
C ARG A 52 -10.34 -16.22 22.88
N LEU A 53 -10.32 -16.95 21.77
CA LEU A 53 -10.90 -16.55 20.50
C LEU A 53 -12.37 -16.95 20.34
N THR A 54 -12.98 -17.56 21.35
CA THR A 54 -14.34 -18.07 21.18
C THR A 54 -15.31 -16.90 21.03
N GLY A 55 -16.07 -16.90 19.94
CA GLY A 55 -16.95 -15.79 19.58
C GLY A 55 -16.27 -14.69 18.75
N SER A 56 -14.95 -14.78 18.52
CA SER A 56 -14.26 -13.90 17.58
C SER A 56 -14.20 -14.52 16.17
N PRO A 57 -14.12 -13.70 15.11
CA PRO A 57 -13.84 -14.18 13.75
C PRO A 57 -12.54 -14.98 13.62
N LEU A 58 -11.56 -14.75 14.51
CA LEU A 58 -10.25 -15.41 14.47
C LEU A 58 -10.28 -16.86 15.00
N MET A 59 -11.44 -17.33 15.45
CA MET A 59 -11.60 -18.69 15.96
C MET A 59 -11.17 -19.72 14.90
N GLN A 60 -10.37 -20.71 15.33
CA GLN A 60 -9.83 -21.80 14.51
C GLN A 60 -8.74 -21.42 13.49
N LEU A 61 -8.40 -20.13 13.37
CA LEU A 61 -7.23 -19.75 12.59
C LEU A 61 -5.97 -20.37 13.19
N LYS A 62 -5.03 -20.70 12.30
CA LYS A 62 -3.74 -21.32 12.62
C LYS A 62 -2.65 -20.25 12.73
N SER A 63 -1.57 -20.57 13.45
CA SER A 63 -0.36 -19.72 13.57
C SER A 63 -0.63 -18.29 14.08
N PRO A 64 -1.19 -18.15 15.30
CA PRO A 64 -1.50 -16.84 15.89
C PRO A 64 -0.30 -15.90 16.03
N ASP A 65 0.88 -16.45 16.20
CA ASP A 65 2.17 -15.75 16.28
C ASP A 65 2.48 -14.89 15.04
N LEU A 66 1.85 -15.20 13.90
CA LEU A 66 2.08 -14.53 12.63
C LEU A 66 0.99 -13.52 12.27
N TRP A 67 -0.14 -13.49 13.00
CA TRP A 67 -1.32 -12.73 12.58
C TRP A 67 -1.08 -11.23 12.52
N SER A 68 -0.52 -10.64 13.57
CA SER A 68 -0.28 -9.19 13.65
C SER A 68 0.71 -8.72 12.58
N SER A 69 1.74 -9.54 12.32
CA SER A 69 2.71 -9.28 11.26
C SER A 69 2.07 -9.37 9.87
N ALA A 70 1.25 -10.40 9.61
CA ALA A 70 0.55 -10.55 8.34
C ALA A 70 -0.51 -9.46 8.12
N ALA A 71 -1.29 -9.12 9.15
CA ALA A 71 -2.26 -8.03 9.15
C ALA A 71 -1.59 -6.70 8.80
N SER A 72 -0.45 -6.42 9.45
CA SER A 72 0.35 -5.24 9.14
C SER A 72 0.78 -5.22 7.67
N LEU A 73 1.31 -6.32 7.13
CA LEU A 73 1.73 -6.37 5.72
C LEU A 73 0.56 -6.17 4.75
N TRP A 74 -0.63 -6.67 5.06
CA TRP A 74 -1.84 -6.42 4.25
C TRP A 74 -2.28 -4.97 4.26
N LEU A 75 -2.18 -4.27 5.40
CA LEU A 75 -2.45 -2.84 5.45
C LEU A 75 -1.42 -2.06 4.61
N HIS A 76 -0.18 -2.55 4.53
CA HIS A 76 0.84 -2.06 3.58
C HIS A 76 0.60 -2.51 2.13
N GLY A 77 -0.53 -3.15 1.84
CA GLY A 77 -0.95 -3.52 0.49
C GLY A 77 -0.33 -4.81 -0.03
N TRP A 78 0.47 -5.53 0.76
CA TRP A 78 1.14 -6.75 0.29
C TRP A 78 0.14 -7.81 -0.18
N ASN A 79 0.45 -8.49 -1.30
CA ASN A 79 -0.37 -9.61 -1.76
C ASN A 79 -0.09 -10.88 -0.95
N ALA A 80 -1.04 -11.82 -0.99
CA ALA A 80 -0.91 -13.10 -0.31
C ALA A 80 0.30 -13.92 -0.77
N GLY A 81 0.78 -13.76 -2.01
CA GLY A 81 1.97 -14.44 -2.51
C GLY A 81 3.26 -13.96 -1.85
N ASP A 82 3.40 -12.66 -1.65
CA ASP A 82 4.58 -12.09 -0.99
C ASP A 82 4.56 -12.37 0.52
N ILE A 83 3.38 -12.32 1.15
CA ILE A 83 3.19 -12.73 2.56
C ILE A 83 3.45 -14.25 2.71
N SER A 84 2.95 -15.06 1.77
CA SER A 84 3.17 -16.52 1.71
C SER A 84 4.65 -16.84 1.65
N LYS A 85 5.40 -16.20 0.74
CA LYS A 85 6.86 -16.38 0.62
C LYS A 85 7.58 -15.97 1.90
N ARG A 86 7.16 -14.87 2.54
CA ARG A 86 7.80 -14.37 3.76
C ARG A 86 7.63 -15.29 4.95
N PHE A 87 6.44 -15.89 5.12
CA PHE A 87 6.11 -16.69 6.29
C PHE A 87 6.06 -18.21 6.03
N GLY A 88 6.35 -18.66 4.81
CA GLY A 88 6.23 -20.07 4.44
C GLY A 88 4.79 -20.61 4.47
N LEU A 89 3.79 -19.72 4.42
CA LEU A 89 2.37 -20.09 4.49
C LEU A 89 1.82 -20.43 3.11
N SER A 90 0.76 -21.24 3.05
CA SER A 90 0.05 -21.43 1.79
C SER A 90 -0.73 -20.18 1.43
N ASN A 91 -0.72 -19.85 0.14
CA ASN A 91 -1.48 -18.74 -0.41
C ASN A 91 -2.99 -18.81 -0.13
N ASN A 92 -3.52 -20.02 -0.12
CA ASN A 92 -4.94 -20.26 0.15
C ASN A 92 -5.28 -20.06 1.63
N CYS A 93 -4.37 -20.41 2.56
CA CYS A 93 -4.54 -20.07 3.98
C CYS A 93 -4.67 -18.56 4.17
N LEU A 94 -3.83 -17.78 3.50
CA LEU A 94 -3.89 -16.32 3.58
C LEU A 94 -5.16 -15.74 2.93
N LEU A 95 -5.55 -16.20 1.74
CA LEU A 95 -6.66 -15.61 0.99
C LEU A 95 -8.05 -16.10 1.41
N LEU A 96 -8.19 -17.38 1.71
CA LEU A 96 -9.50 -18.01 1.95
C LEU A 96 -9.85 -18.12 3.43
N ASP A 97 -8.85 -18.03 4.31
CA ASP A 97 -9.06 -18.22 5.75
C ASP A 97 -8.75 -16.92 6.50
N TRP A 98 -7.51 -16.44 6.45
CA TRP A 98 -7.10 -15.28 7.27
C TRP A 98 -7.72 -13.97 6.79
N LEU A 99 -7.66 -13.69 5.50
CA LEU A 99 -8.12 -12.41 4.97
C LEU A 99 -9.61 -12.15 5.23
N PRO A 100 -10.55 -13.08 4.99
CA PRO A 100 -11.96 -12.89 5.36
C PRO A 100 -12.14 -12.58 6.85
N ARG A 101 -11.44 -13.31 7.74
CA ARG A 101 -11.55 -13.09 9.19
C ARG A 101 -10.94 -11.77 9.63
N PHE A 102 -9.82 -11.36 9.06
CA PHE A 102 -9.23 -10.05 9.32
C PHE A 102 -10.15 -8.93 8.82
N SER A 103 -10.80 -9.13 7.67
CA SER A 103 -11.82 -8.23 7.15
C SER A 103 -13.00 -8.11 8.10
N GLU A 104 -13.54 -9.23 8.61
CA GLU A 104 -14.61 -9.24 9.61
C GLU A 104 -14.21 -8.49 10.89
N VAL A 105 -13.03 -8.76 11.45
CA VAL A 105 -12.53 -8.05 12.64
C VAL A 105 -12.36 -6.55 12.38
N MET A 106 -11.80 -6.16 11.22
CA MET A 106 -11.68 -4.75 10.86
C MET A 106 -13.06 -4.09 10.74
N ALA A 107 -14.04 -4.75 10.11
CA ALA A 107 -15.39 -4.23 9.98
C ALA A 107 -16.09 -4.02 11.33
N GLU A 108 -15.91 -4.95 12.28
CA GLU A 108 -16.50 -4.87 13.63
C GLU A 108 -15.80 -3.82 14.52
N ARG A 109 -14.47 -3.76 14.49
CA ARG A 109 -13.67 -2.98 15.47
C ARG A 109 -13.26 -1.61 14.95
N GLU A 110 -12.99 -1.51 13.66
CA GLU A 110 -12.53 -0.28 13.00
C GLU A 110 -13.24 -0.08 11.65
N PRO A 111 -14.56 0.16 11.66
CA PRO A 111 -15.33 0.27 10.42
C PRO A 111 -14.78 1.34 9.49
N ALA A 112 -14.29 2.48 9.99
CA ALA A 112 -13.67 3.51 9.15
C ALA A 112 -12.42 3.00 8.40
N LEU A 113 -11.53 2.27 9.09
CA LEU A 113 -10.36 1.64 8.49
C LEU A 113 -10.79 0.58 7.46
N TRP A 114 -11.78 -0.24 7.80
CA TRP A 114 -12.30 -1.26 6.90
C TRP A 114 -12.87 -0.67 5.61
N HIS A 115 -13.74 0.34 5.70
CA HIS A 115 -14.33 0.99 4.53
C HIS A 115 -13.25 1.59 3.64
N TRP A 116 -12.29 2.30 4.23
CA TRP A 116 -11.17 2.88 3.49
C TRP A 116 -10.32 1.78 2.83
N TRP A 117 -9.84 0.81 3.62
CA TRP A 117 -8.96 -0.24 3.12
C TRP A 117 -9.65 -1.07 2.04
N HIS A 118 -10.89 -1.52 2.27
CA HIS A 118 -11.65 -2.30 1.29
C HIS A 118 -11.88 -1.53 -0.02
N ALA A 119 -12.32 -0.27 0.06
CA ALA A 119 -12.57 0.55 -1.11
C ALA A 119 -11.33 0.76 -1.99
N TYR A 120 -10.17 1.02 -1.37
CA TYR A 120 -8.95 1.33 -2.10
C TYR A 120 -8.06 0.11 -2.40
N HIS A 121 -8.08 -0.92 -1.57
CA HIS A 121 -7.31 -2.16 -1.78
C HIS A 121 -7.91 -2.97 -2.94
N ASP A 122 -9.24 -3.10 -2.97
CA ASP A 122 -9.94 -3.83 -4.04
C ASP A 122 -10.22 -2.96 -5.27
N LEU A 123 -9.70 -1.72 -5.27
CA LEU A 123 -9.78 -0.73 -6.36
C LEU A 123 -11.23 -0.40 -6.76
N LEU A 124 -12.15 -0.43 -5.79
CA LEU A 124 -13.56 -0.12 -6.00
C LEU A 124 -13.78 1.40 -6.12
N GLU A 125 -12.96 2.18 -5.41
CA GLU A 125 -13.00 3.63 -5.46
C GLU A 125 -12.02 4.16 -6.52
N PRO A 126 -12.52 4.85 -7.57
CA PRO A 126 -11.67 5.45 -8.59
C PRO A 126 -11.07 6.79 -8.17
N SER A 127 -11.69 7.48 -7.21
CA SER A 127 -11.20 8.76 -6.69
C SER A 127 -9.96 8.57 -5.80
N LEU A 128 -9.24 9.66 -5.50
CA LEU A 128 -8.13 9.62 -4.56
C LEU A 128 -8.63 9.93 -3.14
N PRO A 129 -8.10 9.28 -2.09
CA PRO A 129 -8.38 9.68 -0.73
C PRO A 129 -7.99 11.14 -0.50
N VAL A 130 -8.72 11.87 0.35
CA VAL A 130 -8.48 13.30 0.63
C VAL A 130 -7.01 13.61 0.97
N HIS A 131 -6.38 12.79 1.81
CA HIS A 131 -4.99 12.96 2.21
C HIS A 131 -3.96 12.69 1.08
N ILE A 132 -4.39 12.10 -0.04
CA ILE A 132 -3.59 11.91 -1.25
C ILE A 132 -3.95 12.95 -2.31
N ALA A 133 -5.23 13.33 -2.40
CA ALA A 133 -5.75 14.27 -3.39
C ALA A 133 -5.08 15.65 -3.28
N ALA A 134 -5.01 16.24 -2.07
CA ALA A 134 -4.41 17.56 -1.90
C ALA A 134 -2.91 17.58 -2.28
N PRO A 135 -2.05 16.67 -1.78
CA PRO A 135 -0.66 16.57 -2.27
C PRO A 135 -0.56 16.28 -3.78
N ALA A 136 -1.48 15.49 -4.35
CA ALA A 136 -1.49 15.19 -5.78
C ALA A 136 -1.77 16.43 -6.62
N ASP A 137 -2.73 17.27 -6.21
CA ASP A 137 -3.05 18.53 -6.88
C ASP A 137 -1.86 19.50 -6.85
N GLU A 138 -1.18 19.60 -5.71
CA GLU A 138 0.04 20.39 -5.57
C GLU A 138 1.17 19.88 -6.49
N ALA A 139 1.40 18.57 -6.51
CA ALA A 139 2.41 17.96 -7.37
C ALA A 139 2.09 18.16 -8.86
N LEU A 140 0.82 17.97 -9.26
CA LEU A 140 0.37 18.21 -10.63
C LEU A 140 0.54 19.69 -11.03
N ALA A 141 0.20 20.61 -10.13
CA ALA A 141 0.42 22.04 -10.35
C ALA A 141 1.91 22.37 -10.47
N ALA A 142 2.77 21.75 -9.65
CA ALA A 142 4.22 21.91 -9.72
C ALA A 142 4.81 21.38 -11.04
N LEU A 143 4.34 20.21 -11.53
CA LEU A 143 4.73 19.69 -12.85
C LEU A 143 4.31 20.65 -13.97
N ARG A 144 3.07 21.14 -13.95
CA ARG A 144 2.57 22.08 -14.95
C ARG A 144 3.39 23.37 -14.96
N ARG A 145 3.69 23.95 -13.78
CA ARG A 145 4.60 25.10 -13.65
C ARG A 145 5.98 24.80 -14.24
N MET A 146 6.61 23.69 -13.84
CA MET A 146 7.93 23.29 -14.35
C MET A 146 7.98 23.12 -15.88
N LEU A 147 6.87 22.70 -16.49
CA LEU A 147 6.79 22.50 -17.94
C LEU A 147 6.51 23.78 -18.72
N THR A 148 5.90 24.80 -18.08
CA THR A 148 5.37 25.99 -18.76
C THR A 148 6.09 27.28 -18.39
N GLN A 149 6.66 27.37 -17.19
CA GLN A 149 7.28 28.57 -16.67
C GLN A 149 8.81 28.55 -16.89
N PRO A 150 9.42 29.71 -17.20
CA PRO A 150 10.87 29.84 -17.27
C PRO A 150 11.49 29.73 -15.88
N VAL A 151 12.70 29.16 -15.81
CA VAL A 151 13.52 29.20 -14.58
C VAL A 151 13.86 30.66 -14.27
N GLU A 152 13.60 31.13 -13.05
CA GLU A 152 13.67 32.54 -12.66
C GLU A 152 15.05 33.21 -12.90
N ARG A 153 16.15 32.46 -12.75
CA ARG A 153 17.52 32.99 -12.86
C ARG A 153 18.35 32.24 -13.88
N CYS A 154 18.97 32.96 -14.82
CA CYS A 154 19.90 32.35 -15.77
C CYS A 154 21.06 31.66 -15.04
N VAL A 155 21.29 30.38 -15.33
CA VAL A 155 22.38 29.61 -14.71
C VAL A 155 23.77 30.07 -15.17
N ALA A 156 23.86 30.76 -16.31
CA ALA A 156 25.13 31.26 -16.85
C ALA A 156 25.49 32.66 -16.34
N CYS A 157 24.53 33.59 -16.26
CA CYS A 157 24.80 35.00 -15.92
C CYS A 157 24.04 35.53 -14.69
N GLY A 158 23.24 34.70 -14.02
CA GLY A 158 22.46 35.08 -12.83
C GLY A 158 21.29 36.04 -13.09
N SER A 159 21.10 36.52 -14.33
CA SER A 159 20.05 37.48 -14.66
C SER A 159 18.64 36.93 -14.45
N ILE A 160 17.79 37.77 -13.86
CA ILE A 160 16.34 37.57 -13.67
C ILE A 160 15.53 38.14 -14.85
N LYS A 161 16.16 39.00 -15.68
CA LYS A 161 15.45 39.70 -16.76
C LYS A 161 15.22 38.80 -17.97
N GLY A 162 13.93 38.70 -18.34
CA GLY A 162 13.46 38.42 -19.70
C GLY A 162 14.00 37.14 -20.29
N ARG A 163 13.46 35.99 -19.89
CA ARG A 163 13.63 34.78 -20.68
C ARG A 163 12.59 34.71 -21.77
N ARG A 164 13.02 34.73 -23.03
CA ARG A 164 12.13 34.55 -24.17
C ARG A 164 11.98 33.07 -24.44
N ARG A 165 10.74 32.62 -24.60
CA ARG A 165 10.46 31.28 -25.15
C ARG A 165 10.82 31.31 -26.64
N ILE A 166 11.87 30.60 -27.01
CA ILE A 166 12.46 30.65 -28.37
C ILE A 166 11.89 29.60 -29.31
N SER A 167 11.19 28.59 -28.77
CA SER A 167 10.54 27.61 -29.64
C SER A 167 9.24 27.08 -29.05
N ASN A 168 8.25 26.96 -29.95
CA ASN A 168 7.11 26.05 -29.85
C ASN A 168 7.45 24.70 -30.50
N ARG A 169 8.72 24.23 -30.44
CA ARG A 169 9.00 22.86 -30.89
C ARG A 169 8.07 21.95 -30.09
N THR A 170 7.30 21.16 -30.84
CA THR A 170 6.06 20.42 -30.52
C THR A 170 5.81 20.15 -29.03
N PRO A 171 4.54 20.06 -28.57
CA PRO A 171 4.20 19.74 -27.18
C PRO A 171 5.06 18.60 -26.58
N THR A 172 5.45 17.63 -27.41
CA THR A 172 6.34 16.50 -27.13
C THR A 172 7.77 16.84 -26.70
N GLN A 173 8.32 18.00 -27.02
CA GLN A 173 9.72 18.34 -26.75
C GLN A 173 9.92 19.33 -25.60
N GLY A 174 8.86 19.94 -25.03
CA GLY A 174 8.91 20.87 -23.89
C GLY A 174 9.63 22.20 -24.16
N CYS A 175 9.40 23.19 -23.29
CA CYS A 175 9.81 24.57 -23.53
C CYS A 175 11.33 24.75 -23.47
N VAL A 176 11.87 25.47 -24.46
CA VAL A 176 13.23 25.99 -24.47
C VAL A 176 13.16 27.50 -24.24
N PHE A 177 13.96 27.98 -23.30
CA PHE A 177 14.01 29.37 -22.89
C PHE A 177 15.40 29.94 -23.13
N GLU A 178 15.49 31.11 -23.77
CA GLU A 178 16.73 31.88 -23.92
C GLU A 178 16.81 32.94 -22.84
N CYS A 179 18.00 33.19 -22.31
CA CYS A 179 18.26 34.42 -21.59
C CYS A 179 18.37 35.60 -22.56
N GLY A 180 17.54 36.63 -22.39
CA GLY A 180 17.59 37.84 -23.21
C GLY A 180 18.84 38.72 -23.02
N ILE A 181 19.73 38.39 -22.07
CA ILE A 181 21.00 39.12 -21.86
C ILE A 181 22.19 38.37 -22.46
N CYS A 182 22.37 37.09 -22.12
CA CYS A 182 23.56 36.33 -22.53
C CYS A 182 23.30 35.30 -23.63
N GLY A 183 22.07 35.18 -24.13
CA GLY A 183 21.70 34.19 -25.15
C GLY A 183 21.70 32.73 -24.67
N HIS A 184 22.02 32.47 -23.39
CA HIS A 184 22.09 31.10 -22.89
C HIS A 184 20.72 30.41 -22.90
N SER A 185 20.64 29.27 -23.59
CA SER A 185 19.43 28.47 -23.74
C SER A 185 19.35 27.37 -22.68
N THR A 186 18.22 27.31 -21.98
CA THR A 186 17.92 26.29 -20.97
C THR A 186 16.60 25.60 -21.24
N ARG A 187 16.55 24.28 -21.00
CA ARG A 187 15.31 23.50 -21.03
C ARG A 187 14.57 23.67 -19.70
N SER A 188 13.23 23.65 -19.74
CA SER A 188 12.40 23.88 -18.55
C SER A 188 12.63 22.88 -17.40
N VAL A 189 13.04 21.65 -17.73
CA VAL A 189 13.33 20.56 -16.77
C VAL A 189 14.84 20.34 -16.56
N ALA A 190 15.70 21.27 -16.98
CA ALA A 190 17.13 21.13 -16.77
C ALA A 190 17.45 21.08 -15.26
N GLY A 191 18.30 20.13 -14.86
CA GLY A 191 18.65 19.93 -13.45
C GLY A 191 17.57 19.23 -12.61
N THR A 192 16.45 18.82 -13.20
CA THR A 192 15.45 17.98 -12.51
C THR A 192 15.64 16.51 -12.88
N PRO A 193 15.03 15.56 -12.14
CA PRO A 193 15.04 14.14 -12.49
C PRO A 193 14.48 13.83 -13.90
N PHE A 194 13.77 14.77 -14.51
CA PHE A 194 13.14 14.62 -15.82
C PHE A 194 14.03 15.08 -16.98
N ASP A 195 15.26 15.51 -16.72
CA ASP A 195 16.16 15.92 -17.79
C ASP A 195 16.46 14.75 -18.75
N GLY A 196 16.47 15.05 -20.05
CA GLY A 196 16.65 14.03 -21.10
C GLY A 196 15.43 13.14 -21.39
N LEU A 197 14.30 13.28 -20.68
CA LEU A 197 13.06 12.57 -21.02
C LEU A 197 12.43 13.16 -22.31
N LYS A 198 12.15 12.27 -23.27
CA LYS A 198 11.31 12.59 -24.44
C LYS A 198 9.85 12.67 -24.02
N SER A 199 9.02 13.44 -24.72
CA SER A 199 7.56 13.52 -24.46
C SER A 199 7.17 13.98 -23.05
N ARG A 200 8.02 14.75 -22.38
CA ARG A 200 7.84 15.26 -21.00
C ARG A 200 6.53 16.01 -20.71
N HIS A 201 5.85 16.54 -21.73
CA HIS A 201 4.50 17.08 -21.56
C HIS A 201 3.48 16.07 -21.02
N LEU A 202 3.72 14.76 -21.14
CA LEU A 202 2.85 13.71 -20.62
C LEU A 202 3.13 13.39 -19.14
N LEU A 203 4.06 14.10 -18.48
CA LEU A 203 4.36 13.87 -17.06
C LEU A 203 3.14 14.04 -16.15
N PRO A 204 2.27 15.05 -16.32
CA PRO A 204 1.05 15.16 -15.53
C PRO A 204 0.11 13.97 -15.73
N ASP A 205 -0.13 13.56 -16.98
CA ASP A 205 -1.03 12.44 -17.30
C ASP A 205 -0.45 11.11 -16.79
N PHE A 206 0.87 10.93 -16.91
CA PHE A 206 1.58 9.80 -16.34
C PHE A 206 1.41 9.75 -14.82
N LEU A 207 1.60 10.89 -14.12
CA LEU A 207 1.41 10.94 -12.67
C LEU A 207 -0.02 10.56 -12.28
N THR A 208 -1.03 11.14 -12.94
CA THR A 208 -2.45 10.83 -12.71
C THR A 208 -2.71 9.32 -12.84
N LEU A 209 -2.23 8.69 -13.92
CA LEU A 209 -2.41 7.26 -14.12
C LEU A 209 -1.75 6.43 -13.03
N ARG A 210 -0.55 6.81 -12.58
CA ARG A 210 0.15 6.08 -11.51
C ARG A 210 -0.56 6.25 -10.17
N LEU A 211 -1.07 7.44 -9.85
CA LEU A 211 -1.86 7.69 -8.64
C LEU A 211 -3.14 6.86 -8.61
N GLN A 212 -3.77 6.64 -9.76
CA GLN A 212 -4.95 5.79 -9.90
C GLN A 212 -4.62 4.28 -9.90
N GLY A 213 -3.34 3.89 -9.88
CA GLY A 213 -2.90 2.50 -9.90
C GLY A 213 -2.80 1.87 -11.29
N GLY A 214 -2.79 2.69 -12.35
CA GLY A 214 -2.58 2.25 -13.73
C GLY A 214 -1.20 1.63 -13.91
N THR A 215 -1.13 0.48 -14.59
CA THR A 215 0.12 -0.26 -14.84
C THR A 215 0.96 0.38 -15.96
N HIS A 216 2.20 -0.07 -16.17
CA HIS A 216 2.98 0.37 -17.35
C HIS A 216 2.27 0.06 -18.65
N SER A 217 1.54 -1.06 -18.74
CA SER A 217 0.75 -1.40 -19.92
C SER A 217 -0.41 -0.42 -20.13
N ASP A 218 -1.03 0.05 -19.05
CA ASP A 218 -2.09 1.08 -19.12
C ASP A 218 -1.50 2.42 -19.55
N CYS A 219 -0.35 2.82 -18.99
CA CYS A 219 0.37 4.03 -19.42
C CYS A 219 0.81 3.93 -20.89
N MET A 220 1.28 2.78 -21.36
CA MET A 220 1.61 2.58 -22.78
C MET A 220 0.38 2.74 -23.66
N ARG A 221 -0.74 2.13 -23.28
CA ARG A 221 -2.01 2.20 -24.04
C ARG A 221 -2.55 3.63 -24.12
N GLN A 222 -2.46 4.40 -23.04
CA GLN A 222 -3.05 5.73 -22.94
C GLN A 222 -2.11 6.85 -23.40
N LEU A 223 -0.81 6.72 -23.17
CA LEU A 223 0.18 7.79 -23.43
C LEU A 223 1.09 7.49 -24.63
N GLY A 224 1.04 6.27 -25.18
CA GLY A 224 1.91 5.85 -26.29
C GLY A 224 3.39 5.73 -25.92
N ILE A 225 3.73 5.70 -24.63
CA ILE A 225 5.11 5.56 -24.14
C ILE A 225 5.43 4.08 -23.96
N THR A 226 6.55 3.61 -24.52
CA THR A 226 6.90 2.20 -24.43
C THR A 226 7.19 1.76 -22.99
N VAL A 227 6.79 0.54 -22.64
CA VAL A 227 7.02 -0.04 -21.30
C VAL A 227 8.49 0.03 -20.86
N PRO A 228 9.50 -0.28 -21.70
CA PRO A 228 10.91 -0.13 -21.31
C PRO A 228 11.29 1.31 -20.97
N SER A 229 10.73 2.30 -21.66
CA SER A 229 10.96 3.71 -21.33
C SER A 229 10.28 4.08 -20.02
N LEU A 230 9.06 3.56 -19.79
CA LEU A 230 8.33 3.78 -18.55
C LEU A 230 9.09 3.24 -17.34
N SER A 231 9.55 1.99 -17.40
CA SER A 231 10.22 1.31 -16.30
C SER A 231 11.64 1.82 -16.04
N ALA A 232 12.43 2.08 -17.09
CA ALA A 232 13.83 2.42 -16.94
C ALA A 232 14.09 3.93 -16.72
N LYS A 233 13.16 4.80 -17.14
CA LYS A 233 13.39 6.25 -17.13
C LYS A 233 12.29 7.03 -16.41
N TRP A 234 11.03 6.86 -16.83
CA TRP A 234 9.94 7.71 -16.34
C TRP A 234 9.60 7.44 -14.88
N GLU A 235 9.37 6.19 -14.52
CA GLU A 235 8.98 5.85 -13.15
C GLU A 235 10.08 6.15 -12.14
N PRO A 236 11.37 5.77 -12.35
CA PRO A 236 12.44 6.15 -11.44
C PRO A 236 12.59 7.67 -11.28
N ALA A 237 12.46 8.44 -12.36
CA ALA A 237 12.52 9.90 -12.30
C ALA A 237 11.34 10.48 -11.50
N MET A 238 10.13 9.99 -11.75
CA MET A 238 8.92 10.44 -11.05
C MET A 238 8.99 10.09 -9.56
N LEU A 239 9.34 8.85 -9.20
CA LEU A 239 9.44 8.43 -7.81
C LEU A 239 10.55 9.18 -7.07
N ARG A 240 11.67 9.50 -7.72
CA ARG A 240 12.72 10.33 -7.12
C ARG A 240 12.22 11.76 -6.86
N TRP A 241 11.54 12.35 -7.84
CA TRP A 241 11.01 13.71 -7.70
C TRP A 241 9.93 13.80 -6.62
N LEU A 242 8.99 12.84 -6.60
CA LEU A 242 7.98 12.73 -5.55
C LEU A 242 8.62 12.42 -4.19
N GLY A 243 9.59 11.53 -4.11
CA GLY A 243 10.24 11.16 -2.85
C GLY A 243 10.92 12.33 -2.13
N GLN A 244 11.33 13.38 -2.87
CA GLN A 244 11.95 14.58 -2.31
C GLN A 244 10.95 15.59 -1.75
N GLN A 245 9.75 15.68 -2.32
CA GLN A 245 8.81 16.79 -2.07
C GLN A 245 7.44 16.31 -1.56
N TRP A 246 6.98 15.13 -2.01
CA TRP A 246 5.72 14.49 -1.65
C TRP A 246 5.92 12.98 -1.39
N PRO A 247 6.64 12.60 -0.32
CA PRO A 247 6.92 11.19 -0.02
C PRO A 247 5.63 10.34 0.11
N VAL A 248 4.55 10.94 0.60
CA VAL A 248 3.22 10.29 0.69
C VAL A 248 2.72 9.80 -0.67
N LEU A 249 2.94 10.53 -1.75
CA LEU A 249 2.53 10.13 -3.10
C LEU A 249 3.36 8.97 -3.63
N SER A 250 4.67 8.97 -3.33
CA SER A 250 5.56 7.86 -3.71
C SER A 250 5.14 6.55 -3.02
N GLN A 251 4.79 6.62 -1.73
CA GLN A 251 4.29 5.49 -0.95
C GLN A 251 2.93 5.03 -1.47
N TRP A 252 2.03 5.96 -1.79
CA TRP A 252 0.73 5.67 -2.37
C TRP A 252 0.84 4.93 -3.72
N ILE A 253 1.71 5.38 -4.62
CA ILE A 253 1.94 4.72 -5.92
C ILE A 253 2.47 3.29 -5.73
N ALA A 254 3.40 3.10 -4.78
CA ALA A 254 3.92 1.78 -4.46
C ALA A 254 2.81 0.87 -3.90
N TRP A 255 2.02 1.38 -2.96
CA TRP A 255 0.89 0.68 -2.36
C TRP A 255 -0.17 0.29 -3.41
N ARG A 256 -0.62 1.23 -4.25
CA ARG A 256 -1.59 0.97 -5.33
C ARG A 256 -1.08 -0.06 -6.34
N THR A 257 0.20 0.01 -6.70
CA THR A 257 0.82 -0.97 -7.59
C THR A 257 0.74 -2.37 -6.98
N GLN A 258 0.96 -2.48 -5.68
CA GLN A 258 0.89 -3.74 -4.96
C GLN A 258 -0.55 -4.26 -4.86
N CYS A 259 -1.53 -3.41 -4.56
CA CYS A 259 -2.95 -3.77 -4.58
C CYS A 259 -3.41 -4.28 -5.95
N ARG A 260 -2.98 -3.63 -7.05
CA ARG A 260 -3.27 -4.08 -8.42
C ARG A 260 -2.71 -5.47 -8.71
N ARG A 261 -1.48 -5.76 -8.26
CA ARG A 261 -0.89 -7.10 -8.36
C ARG A 261 -1.69 -8.13 -7.55
N SER A 262 -2.13 -7.77 -6.33
CA SER A 262 -3.00 -8.60 -5.50
C SER A 262 -4.29 -8.98 -6.24
N GLN A 263 -4.95 -8.01 -6.88
CA GLN A 263 -6.21 -8.22 -7.61
C GLN A 263 -6.02 -9.18 -8.78
N VAL A 264 -4.98 -8.98 -9.61
CA VAL A 264 -4.69 -9.86 -10.76
C VAL A 264 -4.44 -11.30 -10.30
N VAL A 265 -3.64 -11.49 -9.24
CA VAL A 265 -3.36 -12.82 -8.68
C VAL A 265 -4.64 -13.48 -8.17
N ARG A 266 -5.53 -12.74 -7.48
CA ARG A 266 -6.84 -13.25 -7.03
C ARG A 266 -7.70 -13.67 -8.23
N GLN A 267 -7.76 -12.85 -9.27
CA GLN A 267 -8.59 -13.10 -10.44
C GLN A 267 -8.10 -14.30 -11.26
N VAL A 268 -6.79 -14.43 -11.48
CA VAL A 268 -6.19 -15.59 -12.15
C VAL A 268 -6.48 -16.88 -11.36
N ARG A 269 -6.39 -16.83 -10.03
CA ARG A 269 -6.66 -18.00 -9.17
C ARG A 269 -8.13 -18.41 -9.12
N ALA A 270 -9.04 -17.44 -9.03
CA ALA A 270 -10.48 -17.68 -9.11
C ALA A 270 -10.82 -18.43 -10.41
N ASN A 271 -10.11 -18.14 -11.50
CA ASN A 271 -10.29 -18.79 -12.78
C ASN A 271 -9.59 -20.17 -12.91
N THR A 272 -8.56 -20.47 -12.10
CA THR A 272 -7.76 -21.71 -12.24
C THR A 272 -8.07 -22.79 -11.22
N HIS A 273 -8.54 -22.47 -10.01
CA HIS A 273 -8.78 -23.47 -8.96
C HIS A 273 -10.05 -23.20 -8.15
N PRO A 274 -11.20 -23.78 -8.53
CA PRO A 274 -12.37 -23.80 -7.67
C PRO A 274 -12.11 -24.74 -6.47
N ARG A 275 -11.97 -24.14 -5.29
CA ARG A 275 -12.07 -24.74 -3.94
C ARG A 275 -11.36 -26.10 -3.74
N GLN A 276 -10.13 -26.07 -3.21
CA GLN A 276 -9.63 -27.17 -2.37
C GLN A 276 -9.17 -26.65 -1.00
N PRO A 277 -9.66 -27.24 0.11
CA PRO A 277 -9.25 -26.88 1.46
C PRO A 277 -7.82 -27.35 1.73
N CYS A 278 -7.04 -26.51 2.41
CA CYS A 278 -5.59 -26.65 2.49
C CYS A 278 -5.13 -27.43 3.70
N MET A 279 -4.49 -28.57 3.45
CA MET A 279 -3.61 -29.24 4.39
C MET A 279 -2.31 -28.42 4.52
N ALA A 280 -1.93 -28.07 5.75
CA ALA A 280 -0.65 -27.40 6.02
C ALA A 280 0.50 -28.40 5.83
N ARG A 281 1.54 -28.00 5.09
CA ARG A 281 2.83 -28.71 5.07
C ARG A 281 3.66 -28.25 6.28
N PRO A 282 4.31 -29.16 7.02
CA PRO A 282 5.17 -28.78 8.12
C PRO A 282 6.56 -28.34 7.63
N ASN A 283 7.11 -27.37 8.38
CA ASN A 283 8.51 -26.93 8.48
C ASN A 283 8.99 -25.82 7.54
N ALA A 284 9.21 -24.63 8.13
CA ALA A 284 10.53 -24.00 8.19
C ALA A 284 10.50 -22.92 9.29
N ALA A 285 11.15 -23.20 10.42
CA ALA A 285 11.38 -22.25 11.48
C ALA A 285 12.47 -21.23 11.08
N THR A 286 12.49 -20.12 11.82
CA THR A 286 13.43 -18.97 11.80
C THR A 286 13.15 -17.85 10.79
N ALA A 287 12.49 -16.79 11.27
CA ALA A 287 12.52 -15.46 10.67
C ALA A 287 12.80 -14.41 11.76
N HIS A 288 13.84 -13.64 11.52
CA HIS A 288 14.39 -12.59 12.38
C HIS A 288 13.39 -11.46 12.71
N GLN A 289 13.59 -10.89 13.90
CA GLN A 289 12.96 -9.67 14.41
C GLN A 289 13.13 -8.51 13.42
N GLY A 290 12.00 -7.97 12.93
CA GLY A 290 11.96 -6.75 12.14
C GLY A 290 11.65 -5.53 13.02
N THR A 291 12.41 -4.45 12.84
CA THR A 291 12.30 -3.17 13.55
C THR A 291 10.89 -2.56 13.47
N PRO A 292 10.41 -1.90 14.55
CA PRO A 292 9.12 -1.20 14.53
C PRO A 292 9.22 0.03 13.63
N VAL A 293 8.25 0.19 12.72
CA VAL A 293 8.10 1.38 11.87
C VAL A 293 7.01 2.27 12.47
N THR A 294 7.33 3.54 12.65
CA THR A 294 6.43 4.58 13.14
C THR A 294 5.45 5.03 12.06
N TRP A 295 4.16 5.04 12.40
CA TRP A 295 3.07 5.50 11.54
C TRP A 295 2.80 7.01 11.70
N PRO A 296 2.26 7.69 10.67
CA PRO A 296 1.59 8.96 10.85
C PRO A 296 0.35 8.77 11.74
N GLN A 297 0.16 9.65 12.72
CA GLN A 297 -1.03 9.65 13.57
C GLN A 297 -2.24 10.09 12.74
N TYR A 298 -3.29 9.26 12.71
CA TYR A 298 -4.58 9.63 12.15
C TYR A 298 -5.36 10.38 13.23
N GLU A 299 -5.58 11.68 13.04
CA GLU A 299 -6.46 12.47 13.89
C GLU A 299 -7.93 12.09 13.68
N LYS A 300 -8.70 12.29 14.76
CA LYS A 300 -10.05 11.80 15.04
C LYS A 300 -11.13 12.28 14.07
#